data_AF-A0A7K2QBH7-F1
#
_entry.id   AF-A0A7K2QBH7-F1
#
_cell.length_a   1.000
_cell.length_b   1.000
_cell.length_c   1.000
_cell.angle_alpha   90.00
_cell.angle_beta   90.00
_cell.angle_gamma   90.00
#
_symmetry.space_group_name_H-M   'P 1'
#
loop_
_entity.id
_entity.type
_entity.pdbx_description
1 polymer ?
#
loop_
_entity_poly.entity_id
_entity_poly.type
_entity_poly.pdbx_seq_one_letter_code
_entity_poly.pdbx_strand_id
1 'polypeptide(L)'
;WEAAGVVVSEGASLGARSVCVAGVRIGRWALVAAGAVVSRDVPDFALVAGVPARRIGWVGRAGVRLVEREGEPGVWECPHTGALHEERDGTLVETPSKRN
;
A
#
# COMPACT_ATOMS: atom_id res chain seq x y z
N TRP A 1 -31.38 -7.40 1.01
CA TRP A 1 -30.01 -6.89 1.21
C TRP A 1 -29.09 -7.71 0.33
N GLU A 2 -28.23 -7.05 -0.45
CA GLU A 2 -27.16 -7.69 -1.19
C GLU A 2 -25.87 -7.57 -0.35
N ALA A 3 -25.18 -8.67 -0.13
CA ALA A 3 -23.96 -8.67 0.66
C ALA A 3 -22.79 -8.14 -0.18
N ALA A 4 -22.18 -7.04 0.26
CA ALA A 4 -20.94 -6.51 -0.32
C ALA A 4 -19.80 -6.68 0.69
N GLY A 5 -18.82 -7.52 0.35
CA GLY A 5 -17.64 -7.75 1.16
C GLY A 5 -16.55 -6.68 0.98
N VAL A 6 -15.47 -6.81 1.73
CA VAL A 6 -14.20 -6.11 1.48
C VAL A 6 -13.25 -7.10 0.83
N VAL A 7 -12.65 -6.73 -0.30
CA VAL A 7 -11.67 -7.59 -0.99
C VAL A 7 -10.28 -7.25 -0.45
N VAL A 8 -9.66 -8.17 0.27
CA VAL A 8 -8.29 -8.02 0.79
C VAL A 8 -7.35 -8.86 -0.07
N SER A 9 -6.43 -8.20 -0.77
CA SER A 9 -5.51 -8.86 -1.69
C SER A 9 -4.31 -9.47 -0.96
N GLU A 10 -3.52 -10.28 -1.67
CA GLU A 10 -2.31 -10.93 -1.16
C GLU A 10 -1.38 -9.96 -0.41
N GLY A 11 -0.92 -10.38 0.77
CA GLY A 11 0.08 -9.64 1.55
C GLY A 11 -0.39 -8.31 2.15
N ALA A 12 -1.64 -7.90 1.93
CA ALA A 12 -2.19 -6.71 2.55
C ALA A 12 -2.24 -6.86 4.08
N SER A 13 -1.92 -5.78 4.79
CA SER A 13 -1.91 -5.74 6.25
C SER A 13 -2.94 -4.74 6.77
N LEU A 14 -3.80 -5.21 7.68
CA LEU A 14 -4.84 -4.42 8.33
C LEU A 14 -4.46 -4.17 9.78
N GLY A 15 -4.12 -2.92 10.09
CA GLY A 15 -3.77 -2.51 11.44
C GLY A 15 -4.93 -2.68 12.41
N ALA A 16 -4.60 -2.94 13.68
CA ALA A 16 -5.59 -3.16 14.73
C ALA A 16 -6.66 -2.06 14.76
N ARG A 17 -7.92 -2.48 14.86
CA ARG A 17 -9.12 -1.60 14.88
C ARG A 17 -9.30 -0.74 13.62
N SER A 18 -8.67 -1.06 12.48
CA SER A 18 -9.04 -0.45 11.21
C SER A 18 -10.47 -0.87 10.81
N VAL A 19 -11.21 0.03 10.18
CA VAL A 19 -12.54 -0.22 9.63
C VAL A 19 -12.48 -0.08 8.12
N CYS A 20 -12.96 -1.08 7.38
CA CYS A 20 -13.08 -1.03 5.93
C CYS A 20 -14.55 -1.03 5.54
N VAL A 21 -14.99 0.00 4.81
CA VAL A 21 -16.37 0.09 4.31
C VAL A 21 -16.62 -0.99 3.26
N ALA A 22 -17.78 -1.63 3.30
CA ALA A 22 -18.19 -2.64 2.33
C ALA A 22 -18.01 -2.15 0.87
N GLY A 23 -17.53 -3.05 0.00
CA GLY A 23 -17.32 -2.78 -1.42
C GLY A 23 -15.93 -2.24 -1.79
N VAL A 24 -15.07 -1.90 -0.82
CA VAL A 24 -13.69 -1.46 -1.12
C VAL A 24 -12.75 -2.64 -1.36
N ARG A 25 -11.73 -2.40 -2.18
CA ARG A 25 -10.58 -3.29 -2.37
C ARG A 25 -9.35 -2.74 -1.66
N ILE A 26 -8.67 -3.61 -0.92
CA ILE A 26 -7.34 -3.38 -0.36
C ILE A 26 -6.33 -4.08 -1.26
N GLY A 27 -5.46 -3.29 -1.91
CA GLY A 27 -4.46 -3.77 -2.86
C GLY A 27 -3.39 -4.66 -2.24
N ARG A 28 -2.63 -5.34 -3.11
CA ARG A 28 -1.58 -6.28 -2.67
C ARG A 28 -0.51 -5.53 -1.89
N TRP A 29 -0.04 -6.12 -0.80
CA TRP A 29 0.99 -5.55 0.07
C TRP A 29 0.69 -4.14 0.62
N ALA A 30 -0.55 -3.66 0.50
CA ALA A 30 -0.95 -2.39 1.10
C ALA A 30 -0.93 -2.50 2.64
N LEU A 31 -0.67 -1.38 3.31
CA LEU A 31 -0.69 -1.30 4.77
C LEU A 31 -1.70 -0.26 5.23
N VAL A 32 -2.76 -0.74 5.89
CA VAL A 32 -3.76 0.10 6.55
C VAL A 32 -3.32 0.31 7.99
N ALA A 33 -3.05 1.55 8.39
CA ALA A 33 -2.65 1.86 9.76
C ALA A 33 -3.75 1.52 10.78
N ALA A 34 -3.34 1.26 12.01
CA ALA A 34 -4.27 1.01 13.11
C ALA A 34 -5.28 2.17 13.27
N GLY A 35 -6.55 1.83 13.49
CA GLY A 35 -7.63 2.80 13.66
C GLY A 35 -8.05 3.57 12.39
N ALA A 36 -7.49 3.27 11.22
CA ALA A 36 -7.88 3.94 9.98
C ALA A 36 -9.29 3.52 9.51
N VAL A 37 -10.03 4.44 8.87
CA VAL A 37 -11.34 4.17 8.27
C VAL A 37 -11.24 4.26 6.75
N VAL A 38 -11.18 3.12 6.08
CA VAL A 38 -11.03 2.99 4.63
C VAL A 38 -12.39 3.06 3.96
N SER A 39 -12.63 4.14 3.21
CA SER A 39 -13.87 4.38 2.47
C SER A 39 -13.71 4.41 0.94
N ARG A 40 -12.51 4.09 0.44
CA ARG A 40 -12.17 4.01 -0.98
C ARG A 40 -11.13 2.91 -1.18
N ASP A 41 -11.00 2.42 -2.41
CA ASP A 41 -9.96 1.45 -2.76
C ASP A 41 -8.57 1.94 -2.38
N VAL A 42 -7.76 1.01 -1.88
CA VAL A 42 -6.36 1.22 -1.51
C VAL A 42 -5.49 0.60 -2.60
N PRO A 43 -4.61 1.37 -3.27
CA PRO A 43 -3.67 0.84 -4.26
C PRO A 43 -2.74 -0.23 -3.68
N ASP A 44 -2.18 -1.05 -4.56
CA ASP A 44 -1.10 -1.98 -4.18
C ASP A 44 0.05 -1.17 -3.52
N PHE A 45 0.65 -1.73 -2.47
CA PHE A 45 1.76 -1.12 -1.71
C PHE A 45 1.44 0.19 -0.97
N ALA A 46 0.21 0.73 -1.07
CA ALA A 46 -0.10 2.00 -0.42
C ALA A 46 -0.11 1.89 1.11
N LEU A 47 0.51 2.85 1.77
CA LEU A 47 0.40 3.09 3.20
C LEU A 47 -0.71 4.11 3.45
N VAL A 48 -1.80 3.71 4.10
CA VAL A 48 -2.95 4.60 4.39
C VAL A 48 -3.21 4.74 5.88
N ALA A 49 -3.62 5.93 6.31
CA ALA A 49 -3.94 6.22 7.72
C ALA A 49 -5.05 7.29 7.85
N GLY A 50 -5.67 7.36 9.03
CA GLY A 50 -6.63 8.41 9.40
C GLY A 50 -8.10 8.07 9.16
N VAL A 51 -8.95 9.04 9.48
CA VAL A 51 -10.42 8.96 9.35
C VAL A 51 -10.93 10.23 8.65
N PRO A 52 -11.30 10.17 7.36
CA PRO A 52 -11.17 9.01 6.48
C PRO A 52 -9.71 8.72 6.11
N ALA A 53 -9.40 7.46 5.78
CA ALA A 53 -8.06 7.03 5.42
C ALA A 53 -7.55 7.75 4.17
N ARG A 54 -6.28 8.18 4.20
CA ARG A 54 -5.57 8.81 3.08
C ARG A 54 -4.20 8.17 2.91
N ARG A 55 -3.73 8.09 1.66
CA ARG A 55 -2.36 7.62 1.38
C ARG A 55 -1.36 8.62 1.96
N ILE A 56 -0.46 8.12 2.80
CA ILE A 56 0.62 8.89 3.42
C ILE A 56 2.02 8.42 2.95
N GLY A 57 2.06 7.40 2.09
CA GLY A 57 3.28 6.91 1.47
C GLY A 57 3.09 5.52 0.87
N TRP A 58 4.22 4.83 0.69
CA TRP A 58 4.31 3.49 0.14
C TRP A 58 5.04 2.55 1.11
N VAL A 59 4.75 1.26 1.06
CA VAL A 59 5.47 0.19 1.76
C VAL A 59 5.94 -0.87 0.77
N GLY A 60 7.06 -1.52 1.05
CA GLY A 60 7.49 -2.70 0.29
C GLY A 60 6.88 -3.99 0.86
N ARG A 61 7.18 -5.14 0.23
CA ARG A 61 6.76 -6.47 0.73
C ARG A 61 7.25 -6.79 2.15
N ALA A 62 8.31 -6.12 2.61
CA ALA A 62 8.82 -6.22 3.97
C ALA A 62 7.94 -5.49 5.02
N GLY A 63 6.88 -4.78 4.60
CA GLY A 63 6.04 -3.96 5.49
C GLY A 63 6.72 -2.67 5.98
N VAL A 64 7.90 -2.35 5.42
CA VAL A 64 8.68 -1.14 5.76
C VAL A 64 8.33 -0.04 4.76
N ARG A 65 8.18 1.20 5.27
CA ARG A 65 7.93 2.38 4.45
C ARG A 65 9.07 2.57 3.45
N LEU A 66 8.73 2.73 2.17
CA LEU A 66 9.70 3.00 1.12
C LEU A 66 10.19 4.45 1.23
N VAL A 67 11.41 4.66 0.75
CA VAL A 67 12.04 5.99 0.66
C VAL A 67 12.20 6.33 -0.81
N GLU A 68 11.83 7.54 -1.20
CA GLU A 68 12.07 8.01 -2.57
C GLU A 68 13.58 8.24 -2.76
N ARG A 69 14.14 7.77 -3.88
CA ARG A 69 15.58 7.88 -4.15
C ARG A 69 15.93 9.33 -4.54
N GLU A 70 17.01 9.83 -3.96
CA GLU A 70 17.52 11.15 -4.29
C GLU A 70 17.95 11.22 -5.76
N GLY A 71 17.47 12.24 -6.49
CA GLY A 71 17.78 12.43 -7.91
C GLY A 71 16.97 11.55 -8.89
N GLU A 72 16.11 10.65 -8.40
CA GLU A 72 15.25 9.78 -9.23
C GLU A 72 13.78 9.87 -8.78
N PRO A 73 13.07 10.98 -9.06
CA PRO A 73 11.68 11.17 -8.64
C PRO A 73 10.75 10.04 -9.12
N GLY A 74 9.88 9.57 -8.23
CA GLY A 74 8.99 8.44 -8.48
C GLY A 74 9.66 7.07 -8.38
N VAL A 75 10.97 6.99 -8.14
CA VAL A 75 11.66 5.73 -7.81
C VAL A 75 11.75 5.58 -6.29
N TRP A 76 11.21 4.48 -5.80
CA TRP A 76 11.10 4.18 -4.37
C TRP A 76 11.91 2.94 -4.03
N GLU A 77 12.68 3.01 -2.96
CA GLU A 77 13.55 1.93 -2.49
C GLU A 77 13.11 1.44 -1.11
N CYS A 78 13.10 0.13 -0.92
CA CYS A 78 12.90 -0.44 0.40
C CYS A 78 14.21 -0.35 1.19
N PRO A 79 14.27 0.39 2.31
CA PRO A 79 15.51 0.55 3.07
C PRO A 79 15.95 -0.75 3.79
N HIS A 80 15.09 -1.76 3.82
CA HIS A 80 15.39 -3.05 4.45
C HIS A 80 15.91 -4.09 3.45
N THR A 81 15.37 -4.12 2.23
CA THR A 81 15.69 -5.17 1.24
C THR A 81 16.41 -4.66 0.00
N GLY A 82 16.47 -3.34 -0.20
CA GLY A 82 16.96 -2.72 -1.44
C GLY A 82 16.02 -2.91 -2.65
N ALA A 83 14.82 -3.47 -2.45
CA ALA A 83 13.87 -3.67 -3.53
C ALA A 83 13.39 -2.32 -4.11
N LEU A 84 13.47 -2.18 -5.43
CA LEU A 84 13.10 -0.98 -6.16
C LEU A 84 11.67 -1.04 -6.66
N HIS A 85 11.01 0.11 -6.66
CA HIS A 85 9.65 0.29 -7.12
C HIS A 85 9.56 1.61 -7.89
N GLU A 86 8.61 1.69 -8.83
CA GLU A 86 8.34 2.89 -9.60
C GLU A 86 6.88 3.31 -9.41
N GLU A 87 6.65 4.58 -9.10
CA GLU A 87 5.32 5.18 -9.05
C GLU A 87 4.96 5.76 -10.42
N ARG A 88 3.82 5.35 -10.96
CA ARG A 88 3.25 5.86 -12.22
C ARG A 88 1.76 6.10 -12.01
N ASP A 89 1.30 7.31 -12.31
CA ASP A 89 -0.11 7.72 -12.20
C ASP A 89 -0.75 7.37 -10.84
N GLY A 90 0.00 7.54 -9.76
CA GLY A 90 -0.47 7.26 -8.41
C GLY A 90 -0.56 5.77 -8.04
N THR A 91 0.01 4.88 -8.85
CA THR A 91 0.13 3.44 -8.57
C THR A 91 1.60 3.06 -8.49
N LEU A 92 1.95 2.15 -7.57
CA LEU A 92 3.31 1.67 -7.40
C LEU A 92 3.48 0.27 -8.00
N VAL A 93 4.55 0.07 -8.78
CA VAL A 93 4.93 -1.23 -9.35
C VAL A 93 6.32 -1.59 -8.85
N GLU A 94 6.48 -2.82 -8.35
CA GLU A 94 7.79 -3.35 -7.99
C GLU A 94 8.59 -3.67 -9.26
N THR A 95 9.79 -3.11 -9.35
CA THR A 95 10.70 -3.36 -10.47
C THR A 95 11.35 -4.73 -10.26
N PRO A 96 11.30 -5.66 -11.24
CA PRO A 96 11.96 -6.94 -11.11
C PRO A 96 13.46 -6.71 -10.85
N SER A 97 13.95 -7.17 -9.71
CA SER A 97 15.39 -7.25 -9.48
C SER A 97 16.00 -8.05 -10.62
N LYS A 98 16.95 -7.46 -11.35
CA LYS A 98 17.74 -8.19 -12.35
C LYS A 98 18.46 -9.30 -11.61
N ARG A 99 17.91 -10.53 -11.65
CA ARG A 99 18.65 -11.73 -11.25
C ARG A 99 19.90 -11.78 -12.13
N ASN A 100 21.05 -11.63 -11.49
CA ASN A 100 22.33 -12.02 -12.06
C ASN A 100 22.36 -13.53 -12.28
#